data_AF-A0A2K3J2N0-F1
#
_entry.id   AF-A0A2K3J2N0-F1
#
_cell.length_a   1.000
_cell.length_b   1.000
_cell.length_c   1.000
_cell.angle_alpha   90.00
_cell.angle_beta   90.00
_cell.angle_gamma   90.00
#
_symmetry.space_group_name_H-M   'P 1'
#
loop_
_entity.id
_entity.type
_entity.pdbx_description
1 polymer ?
#
loop_
_entity_poly.entity_id
_entity_poly.type
_entity_poly.pdbx_seq_one_letter_code
_entity_poly.pdbx_strand_id
1 'polypeptide(L)'
;EDGVIGMEVGEEKEIKIPPEEAYGLHNPEFVKDMPRNIFPENKQIQIGMVFLVSLESGRQIPVWISKISENSVTVDLNPPLAGKTLIFKIKIVEIAA
;
A
#
# COMPACT_ATOMS: atom_id res chain seq x y z
N GLU A 1 11.77 6.42 10.86
CA GLU A 1 11.73 6.92 12.26
C GLU A 1 12.58 8.17 12.42
N ASP A 2 13.71 8.24 11.72
CA ASP A 2 14.68 9.36 11.71
C ASP A 2 14.08 10.77 11.65
N GLY A 3 12.94 10.94 10.97
CA GLY A 3 12.28 12.25 10.83
C GLY A 3 11.82 12.90 12.14
N VAL A 4 11.57 12.11 13.20
CA VAL A 4 11.06 12.58 14.50
C VAL A 4 12.07 12.49 15.65
N ILE A 5 13.24 11.90 15.40
CA ILE A 5 14.28 11.75 16.44
C ILE A 5 14.77 13.13 16.87
N GLY A 6 14.77 13.37 18.19
CA GLY A 6 15.24 14.62 18.79
C GLY A 6 14.23 15.77 18.78
N MET A 7 13.01 15.56 18.29
CA MET A 7 11.94 16.57 18.38
C MET A 7 11.40 16.70 19.81
N GLU A 8 10.97 17.90 20.18
CA GLU A 8 10.34 18.18 21.48
C GLU A 8 8.80 18.10 21.41
N VAL A 9 8.15 17.87 22.55
CA VAL A 9 6.68 17.89 22.64
C VAL A 9 6.14 19.26 22.20
N GLY A 10 5.20 19.25 21.27
CA GLY A 10 4.61 20.44 20.67
C GLY A 10 5.29 20.91 19.38
N GLU A 11 6.51 20.42 19.07
CA GLU A 11 7.23 20.77 17.85
C GLU A 11 6.50 20.26 16.60
N GLU A 12 6.47 21.09 15.55
CA GLU A 12 5.94 20.74 14.23
C GLU A 12 7.04 20.77 13.17
N LYS A 13 7.06 19.75 12.31
CA LYS A 13 8.05 19.64 11.23
C LYS A 13 7.42 19.03 9.99
N GLU A 14 7.83 19.51 8.83
CA GLU A 14 7.54 18.85 7.55
C GLU A 14 8.74 17.98 7.16
N ILE A 15 8.48 16.71 6.85
CA ILE A 15 9.50 15.78 6.36
C ILE A 15 9.08 15.23 5.00
N LYS A 16 10.08 15.09 4.12
CA LYS A 16 9.94 14.48 2.80
C LYS A 16 10.71 13.18 2.79
N ILE A 17 10.03 12.06 2.57
CA ILE A 17 10.61 10.72 2.59
C ILE A 17 10.53 10.15 1.17
N PRO A 18 11.68 9.83 0.53
CA PRO A 18 11.68 9.20 -0.78
C PRO A 18 11.14 7.76 -0.68
N PRO A 19 10.64 7.17 -1.78
CA PRO A 19 10.06 5.83 -1.76
C PRO A 19 10.97 4.76 -1.14
N GLU A 20 12.28 4.85 -1.40
CA GLU A 20 13.33 3.92 -0.94
C GLU A 20 13.44 3.86 0.58
N GLU A 21 13.07 4.93 1.28
CA GLU A 21 13.10 5.04 2.75
C GLU A 21 11.68 4.94 3.36
N ALA A 22 10.66 4.72 2.53
CA ALA A 22 9.26 4.64 2.92
C ALA A 22 8.67 3.24 2.62
N TYR A 23 7.81 3.13 1.60
CA TYR A 23 7.14 1.88 1.22
C TYR A 23 7.87 1.10 0.10
N GLY A 24 9.09 1.50 -0.22
CA GLY A 24 9.88 0.94 -1.30
C GLY A 24 9.47 1.46 -2.68
N LEU A 25 10.21 1.01 -3.69
CA LEU A 25 9.88 1.23 -5.09
C LEU A 25 8.71 0.34 -5.51
N HIS A 26 7.92 0.83 -6.47
CA HIS A 26 6.90 0.01 -7.13
C HIS A 26 7.59 -1.08 -7.96
N ASN A 27 7.26 -2.33 -7.69
CA ASN A 27 7.79 -3.47 -8.43
C ASN A 27 6.75 -3.95 -9.46
N PRO A 28 7.04 -3.85 -10.77
CA PRO A 28 6.12 -4.32 -11.81
C PRO A 28 5.91 -5.84 -11.78
N GLU A 29 6.83 -6.62 -11.20
CA GLU A 29 6.66 -8.08 -11.07
C GLU A 29 5.55 -8.47 -10.09
N PHE A 30 5.17 -7.54 -9.20
CA PHE A 30 4.07 -7.71 -8.25
C PHE A 30 2.71 -7.29 -8.81
N VAL A 31 2.66 -6.86 -10.07
CA VAL A 31 1.41 -6.66 -10.81
C VAL A 31 1.09 -7.94 -11.58
N LYS A 32 -0.07 -8.54 -11.30
CA LYS A 32 -0.48 -9.82 -11.87
C LYS A 32 -1.85 -9.71 -12.52
N ASP A 33 -1.98 -10.29 -13.71
CA ASP A 33 -3.29 -10.49 -14.33
C ASP A 33 -3.89 -11.82 -13.87
N MET A 34 -5.15 -11.76 -13.46
CA MET A 34 -5.90 -12.91 -13.00
C MET A 34 -7.19 -13.06 -13.80
N PRO A 35 -7.62 -14.30 -14.13
CA PRO A 35 -8.89 -14.53 -14.82
C PRO A 35 -10.09 -13.97 -14.03
N ARG A 36 -11.04 -13.29 -14.68
CA ARG A 36 -12.19 -12.65 -13.98
C ARG A 36 -13.05 -13.63 -13.19
N ASN A 37 -13.11 -14.89 -13.63
CA ASN A 37 -13.94 -15.95 -13.04
C ASN A 37 -13.49 -16.40 -11.64
N ILE A 38 -12.27 -16.09 -11.20
CA ILE A 38 -11.82 -16.39 -9.84
C ILE A 38 -12.41 -15.40 -8.82
N PHE A 39 -12.85 -14.22 -9.30
CA PHE A 39 -13.44 -13.19 -8.47
C PHE A 39 -14.96 -13.39 -8.43
N PRO A 40 -15.60 -13.18 -7.27
CA PRO A 40 -17.04 -13.33 -7.14
C PRO A 40 -17.80 -12.51 -8.18
N GLU A 41 -18.69 -13.15 -8.94
CA GLU A 41 -19.56 -12.47 -9.92
C GLU A 41 -20.64 -11.63 -9.22
N ASN A 42 -21.06 -12.05 -8.02
CA ASN A 42 -22.10 -11.40 -7.23
C ASN A 42 -21.62 -10.14 -6.48
N LYS A 43 -20.30 -9.86 -6.46
CA LYS A 43 -19.76 -8.61 -5.93
C LYS A 43 -19.31 -7.74 -7.09
N GLN A 44 -19.76 -6.49 -7.10
CA GLN A 44 -19.20 -5.47 -7.97
C GLN A 44 -17.76 -5.22 -7.53
N ILE A 45 -16.80 -5.81 -8.26
CA ILE A 45 -15.40 -5.47 -8.12
C ILE A 45 -15.19 -4.03 -8.59
N GLN A 46 -14.36 -3.29 -7.86
CA GLN A 46 -14.07 -1.88 -8.16
C GLN A 46 -12.56 -1.67 -8.12
N ILE A 47 -12.07 -0.75 -8.95
CA ILE A 47 -10.66 -0.32 -8.91
C ILE A 47 -10.38 0.28 -7.53
N GLY A 48 -9.25 -0.10 -6.94
CA GLY A 48 -8.85 0.28 -5.58
C GLY A 48 -9.39 -0.65 -4.49
N MET A 49 -10.31 -1.56 -4.80
CA MET A 49 -10.80 -2.56 -3.84
C MET A 49 -9.67 -3.52 -3.43
N VAL A 50 -9.62 -3.88 -2.15
CA VAL A 50 -8.65 -4.85 -1.62
C VAL A 50 -9.27 -6.23 -1.46
N PHE A 51 -8.53 -7.28 -1.83
CA PHE A 51 -8.88 -8.68 -1.63
C PHE A 51 -7.79 -9.39 -0.83
N LEU A 52 -8.17 -10.36 -0.01
CA LEU A 52 -7.21 -11.24 0.67
C LEU A 52 -7.05 -12.51 -0.15
N VAL A 53 -5.84 -12.72 -0.69
CA VAL A 53 -5.47 -13.94 -1.41
C VAL A 53 -4.75 -14.88 -0.44
N SER A 54 -5.16 -16.15 -0.43
CA SER A 54 -4.48 -17.18 0.35
C SER A 54 -3.33 -17.75 -0.47
N LEU A 55 -2.12 -17.74 0.10
CA LEU A 55 -0.94 -18.39 -0.44
C LEU A 55 -0.93 -19.89 -0.09
N GLU A 56 -0.11 -20.67 -0.79
CA GLU A 56 0.07 -22.11 -0.50
C GLU A 56 0.52 -22.39 0.94
N SER A 57 1.21 -21.43 1.56
CA SER A 57 1.63 -21.49 2.97
C SER A 57 0.49 -21.29 3.97
N GLY A 58 -0.74 -21.01 3.52
CA GLY A 58 -1.89 -20.67 4.37
C GLY A 58 -1.90 -19.21 4.83
N ARG A 59 -0.87 -18.42 4.53
CA ARG A 59 -0.83 -16.98 4.81
C ARG A 59 -1.74 -16.24 3.84
N GLN A 60 -2.50 -15.28 4.35
CA GLN A 60 -3.28 -14.35 3.52
C GLN A 60 -2.51 -13.07 3.27
N ILE A 61 -2.55 -12.57 2.04
CA ILE A 61 -1.95 -11.30 1.64
C ILE A 61 -2.99 -10.38 0.98
N PRO A 62 -2.97 -9.08 1.27
CA PRO A 62 -3.83 -8.12 0.59
C PRO A 62 -3.33 -7.86 -0.84
N VAL A 63 -4.27 -7.78 -1.79
CA VAL A 63 -4.01 -7.41 -3.18
C VAL A 63 -5.02 -6.34 -3.61
N TRP A 64 -4.58 -5.34 -4.37
CA TRP A 64 -5.42 -4.23 -4.83
C TRP A 64 -5.82 -4.42 -6.28
N ILE A 65 -7.09 -4.20 -6.62
CA ILE A 65 -7.51 -4.16 -8.03
C ILE A 65 -7.01 -2.87 -8.67
N SER A 66 -6.09 -2.98 -9.63
CA SER A 66 -5.56 -1.84 -10.36
C SER A 66 -6.27 -1.62 -11.69
N LYS A 67 -6.81 -2.69 -12.30
CA LYS A 67 -7.57 -2.61 -13.56
C LYS A 67 -8.60 -3.74 -13.66
N ILE A 68 -9.73 -3.44 -14.27
CA ILE A 68 -10.79 -4.40 -14.57
C ILE A 68 -11.03 -4.38 -16.08
N SER A 69 -11.02 -5.56 -16.70
CA SER A 69 -11.38 -5.79 -18.10
C SER A 69 -12.48 -6.84 -18.18
N GLU A 70 -13.01 -7.11 -19.38
CA GLU A 70 -14.10 -8.10 -19.56
C GLU A 70 -13.71 -9.50 -19.09
N ASN A 71 -12.50 -9.96 -19.44
CA ASN A 71 -12.04 -11.34 -19.17
C ASN A 71 -10.97 -11.45 -18.08
N SER A 72 -10.39 -10.34 -17.63
CA SER A 72 -9.28 -10.31 -16.68
C SER A 72 -9.38 -9.17 -15.67
N VAL A 73 -8.79 -9.39 -14.51
CA VAL A 73 -8.62 -8.38 -13.45
C VAL A 73 -7.13 -8.31 -13.14
N THR A 74 -6.56 -7.11 -13.23
CA THR A 74 -5.19 -6.86 -12.81
C THR A 74 -5.18 -6.54 -11.33
N VAL A 75 -4.39 -7.30 -10.58
CA VAL A 75 -4.14 -7.08 -9.15
C VAL A 75 -2.71 -6.59 -8.94
N ASP A 76 -2.54 -5.72 -7.95
CA ASP A 76 -1.26 -5.17 -7.54
C ASP A 76 -0.99 -5.57 -6.09
N LEU A 77 0.15 -6.24 -5.86
CA LEU A 77 0.62 -6.67 -4.55
C LEU A 77 1.57 -5.66 -3.90
N ASN A 78 1.91 -4.57 -4.61
CA ASN A 78 2.70 -3.50 -4.04
C ASN A 78 1.95 -2.82 -2.89
N PRO A 79 2.66 -2.32 -1.86
CA PRO A 79 2.08 -1.36 -0.94
C PRO A 79 1.42 -0.19 -1.69
N PRO A 80 0.26 0.33 -1.26
CA PRO A 80 -0.47 1.38 -1.99
C PRO A 80 0.32 2.67 -2.24
N LEU A 81 1.35 2.92 -1.42
CA LEU A 81 2.20 4.10 -1.47
C LEU A 81 3.60 3.81 -2.05
N ALA A 82 3.85 2.60 -2.55
CA ALA A 82 5.12 2.25 -3.19
C ALA A 82 5.40 3.15 -4.41
N GLY A 83 6.66 3.53 -4.58
CA GLY A 83 7.10 4.46 -5.63
C GLY A 83 6.69 5.91 -5.41
N LYS A 84 5.99 6.26 -4.31
CA LYS A 84 5.60 7.64 -4.00
C LYS A 84 6.53 8.26 -2.97
N THR A 85 6.98 9.49 -3.26
CA THR A 85 7.58 10.34 -2.24
C THR A 85 6.48 10.81 -1.29
N LEU A 86 6.70 10.63 0.01
CA LEU A 86 5.74 11.03 1.03
C LEU A 86 6.14 12.36 1.65
N ILE A 87 5.16 13.22 1.87
CA ILE A 87 5.34 14.48 2.59
C ILE A 87 4.47 14.39 3.83
N PHE A 88 5.09 14.39 5.01
CA PHE A 88 4.40 14.37 6.29
C PHE A 88 4.61 15.69 7.00
N LYS A 89 3.51 16.33 7.41
CA LYS A 89 3.54 17.37 8.43
C LYS A 89 3.25 16.71 9.79
N ILE A 90 4.26 16.66 10.64
CA ILE A 90 4.23 15.94 11.90
C ILE A 90 4.19 16.94 13.04
N LYS A 91 3.43 16.62 14.09
CA LYS A 91 3.45 17.29 15.38
C LYS A 91 3.71 16.27 16.47
N ILE A 92 4.67 16.53 17.35
CA ILE A 92 4.83 15.69 18.55
C ILE A 92 3.76 16.09 19.57
N VAL A 93 2.85 15.16 19.87
CA VAL A 93 1.77 15.37 20.83
C VAL A 93 2.19 14.96 22.25
N GLU A 94 3.02 13.94 22.36
CA GLU A 94 3.48 13.35 23.61
C GLU A 94 4.74 12.51 23.34
N ILE A 95 5.61 12.37 24.33
CA ILE A 95 6.74 11.42 24.33
C ILE A 95 6.55 10.50 25.53
N ALA A 96 6.30 9.22 25.26
CA ALA A 96 6.16 8.20 26.29
C ALA A 96 7.54 7.74 26.79
N ALA A 97 7.63 7.48 28.10
CA ALA A 97 8.83 7.01 28.79
C ALA A 97 9.00 5.49 28.72
#